data_AF-A0A9E3BQA8-F1
#
_entry.id   AF-A0A9E3BQA8-F1
#
_cell.length_a   1.000
_cell.length_b   1.000
_cell.length_c   1.000
_cell.angle_alpha   90.00
_cell.angle_beta   90.00
_cell.angle_gamma   90.00
#
_symmetry.space_group_name_H-M   'P 1'
#
loop_
_entity.id
_entity.type
_entity.pdbx_description
1 polymer ?
#
loop_
_entity_poly.entity_id
_entity_poly.type
_entity_poly.pdbx_seq_one_letter_code
_entity_poly.pdbx_strand_id
1 'polypeptide(L)'
;MPASVPELLATAVAALGGSERNGQLRMATAVAHAFETGEHLAVQAGTGTGKSLAYLVPAIVRAVSDDSPVVVSTATIALQRQLVDRDLPQLVDALTDAIPRPPRFALLKGRRNYLCLNKI
;
A
#
# COMPACT_ATOMS: atom_id res chain seq x y z
N MET A 1 4.25 -21.59 -3.30
CA MET A 1 3.03 -20.89 -2.83
C MET A 1 3.29 -19.39 -2.93
N PRO A 2 2.30 -18.53 -3.22
CA PRO A 2 2.52 -17.09 -3.16
C PRO A 2 3.02 -16.72 -1.75
N ALA A 3 3.98 -15.80 -1.67
CA ALA A 3 4.53 -15.36 -0.39
C ALA A 3 3.43 -14.77 0.50
N SER A 4 3.47 -15.09 1.79
CA SER A 4 2.51 -14.60 2.76
C SER A 4 2.71 -13.10 3.05
N VAL A 5 1.68 -12.42 3.56
CA VAL A 5 1.77 -10.99 3.92
C VAL A 5 2.92 -10.69 4.91
N PRO A 6 3.16 -11.51 5.96
CA PRO A 6 4.34 -11.34 6.81
C PRO A 6 5.67 -11.43 6.06
N GLU A 7 5.84 -12.41 5.16
CA GLU A 7 7.07 -12.57 4.38
C GLU A 7 7.29 -11.39 3.43
N LEU A 8 6.24 -10.95 2.74
CA LEU A 8 6.30 -9.78 1.85
C LEU A 8 6.61 -8.50 2.62
N LEU A 9 6.05 -8.34 3.82
CA LEU A 9 6.37 -7.21 4.68
C LEU A 9 7.85 -7.24 5.09
N ALA A 10 8.37 -8.41 5.46
CA ALA A 10 9.77 -8.61 5.80
C ALA A 10 10.70 -8.23 4.64
N THR A 11 10.39 -8.73 3.44
CA THR A 11 11.12 -8.40 2.20
C THR A 11 11.12 -6.90 1.94
N ALA A 12 9.96 -6.24 2.02
CA ALA A 12 9.84 -4.80 1.81
C ALA A 12 10.64 -3.99 2.84
N VAL A 13 10.57 -4.36 4.12
CA VAL A 13 11.31 -3.66 5.18
C VAL A 13 12.82 -3.79 4.98
N ALA A 14 13.31 -4.99 4.65
CA ALA A 14 14.71 -5.25 4.41
C ALA A 14 15.24 -4.46 3.19
N ALA A 15 14.50 -4.49 2.07
CA ALA A 15 14.87 -3.77 0.85
C ALA A 15 14.97 -2.25 1.05
N LEU A 16 14.15 -1.69 1.95
CA LEU A 16 14.12 -0.26 2.24
C LEU A 16 15.10 0.16 3.35
N GLY A 17 15.96 -0.76 3.82
CA GLY A 17 16.92 -0.50 4.91
C GLY A 17 16.25 -0.21 6.25
N GLY A 18 15.01 -0.66 6.44
CA GLY A 18 14.26 -0.51 7.67
C GLY A 18 14.50 -1.65 8.66
N SER A 19 13.86 -1.55 9.82
CA SER A 19 13.76 -2.63 10.80
C SER A 19 12.30 -2.98 11.04
N GLU A 20 12.01 -4.27 11.17
CA GLU A 20 10.66 -4.73 11.44
C GLU A 20 10.19 -4.25 12.80
N ARG A 21 8.92 -3.85 12.85
CA ARG A 21 8.26 -3.43 14.08
C ARG A 21 7.03 -4.30 14.28
N ASN A 22 6.85 -4.81 15.50
CA ASN A 22 5.69 -5.65 15.85
C ASN A 22 4.35 -4.97 15.48
N GLY A 23 4.26 -3.64 15.63
CA GLY A 23 3.07 -2.89 15.22
C GLY A 23 2.77 -2.92 13.72
N GLN A 24 3.80 -2.95 12.85
CA GLN A 24 3.62 -3.07 11.40
C GLN A 24 3.11 -4.46 11.04
N LEU A 25 3.73 -5.51 11.60
CA LEU A 25 3.30 -6.89 11.38
C LEU A 25 1.84 -7.09 11.83
N ARG A 26 1.50 -6.66 13.05
CA ARG A 26 0.14 -6.73 13.58
C ARG A 26 -0.87 -6.02 12.67
N MET A 27 -0.53 -4.80 12.21
CA MET A 27 -1.41 -4.05 11.32
C MET A 27 -1.55 -4.73 9.96
N ALA A 28 -0.46 -5.23 9.37
CA ALA A 28 -0.49 -5.91 8.07
C ALA A 28 -1.31 -7.19 8.11
N THR A 29 -1.13 -8.03 9.13
CA THR A 29 -1.93 -9.23 9.34
C THR A 29 -3.40 -8.89 9.56
N ALA A 30 -3.70 -7.87 10.36
CA ALA A 30 -5.09 -7.45 10.59
C ALA A 30 -5.76 -6.92 9.31
N VAL A 31 -5.04 -6.16 8.48
CA VAL A 31 -5.56 -5.66 7.19
C VAL A 31 -5.78 -6.82 6.21
N ALA A 32 -4.86 -7.78 6.13
CA ALA A 32 -5.02 -8.98 5.30
C ALA A 32 -6.28 -9.77 5.72
N HIS A 33 -6.45 -9.99 7.02
CA HIS A 33 -7.63 -10.65 7.56
C HIS A 33 -8.92 -9.90 7.22
N ALA A 34 -8.95 -8.58 7.38
CA ALA A 34 -10.12 -7.76 7.02
C ALA A 34 -10.46 -7.84 5.52
N PHE A 35 -9.47 -7.93 4.63
CA PHE A 35 -9.72 -8.18 3.20
C PHE A 35 -10.29 -9.57 2.93
N GLU A 36 -9.83 -10.59 3.65
CA GLU A 36 -10.31 -11.98 3.51
C GLU A 36 -11.75 -12.15 4.04
N THR A 37 -12.06 -11.59 5.20
CA THR A 37 -13.36 -11.75 5.86
C THR A 37 -14.41 -10.72 5.44
N GLY A 38 -13.99 -9.59 4.87
CA GLY A 38 -14.86 -8.47 4.55
C GLY A 38 -15.25 -7.61 5.76
N GLU A 39 -14.56 -7.78 6.90
CA GLU A 39 -14.82 -7.01 8.12
C GLU A 39 -14.24 -5.59 8.07
N HIS A 40 -14.75 -4.73 8.95
CA HIS A 40 -14.20 -3.39 9.15
C HIS A 40 -13.12 -3.39 10.24
N LEU A 41 -11.96 -2.80 9.92
CA LEU A 41 -10.84 -2.67 10.84
C LEU A 41 -10.53 -1.21 11.15
N ALA A 42 -10.45 -0.88 12.44
CA ALA A 42 -9.94 0.41 12.91
C ALA A 42 -8.56 0.22 13.56
N VAL A 43 -7.54 0.92 13.05
CA VAL A 43 -6.17 0.87 13.59
C VAL A 43 -5.69 2.26 13.96
N GLN A 44 -5.24 2.43 15.20
CA GLN A 44 -4.50 3.60 15.62
C GLN A 44 -3.00 3.33 15.52
N ALA A 45 -2.27 4.21 14.84
CA ALA A 45 -0.82 4.18 14.82
C ALA A 45 -0.24 5.60 14.85
N GLY A 46 0.88 5.81 15.53
CA GLY A 46 1.54 7.12 15.67
C GLY A 46 2.35 7.56 14.44
N THR A 47 2.56 8.85 14.20
CA THR A 47 3.34 9.32 13.03
C THR A 47 4.74 8.70 12.96
N GLY A 48 5.28 8.48 11.75
CA GLY A 48 6.61 7.88 11.56
C GLY A 48 6.73 6.38 11.90
N THR A 49 5.63 5.70 12.23
CA THR A 49 5.65 4.26 12.57
C THR A 49 5.77 3.31 11.37
N GLY A 50 5.85 3.83 10.14
CA GLY A 50 5.87 3.01 8.93
C GLY A 50 4.53 2.34 8.60
N LYS A 51 3.41 3.05 8.87
CA LYS A 51 2.05 2.61 8.55
C LYS A 51 1.84 2.30 7.07
N SER A 52 2.45 3.08 6.18
CA SER A 52 2.24 2.93 4.73
C SER A 52 2.51 1.49 4.30
N LEU A 53 3.66 0.92 4.66
CA LEU A 53 4.00 -0.47 4.33
C LEU A 53 2.97 -1.45 4.88
N ALA A 54 2.52 -1.25 6.12
CA ALA A 54 1.63 -2.18 6.79
C ALA A 54 0.24 -2.30 6.13
N TYR A 55 -0.31 -1.24 5.53
CA TYR A 55 -1.56 -1.37 4.75
C TYR A 55 -1.32 -1.58 3.26
N LEU A 56 -0.19 -1.13 2.70
CA LEU A 56 0.09 -1.25 1.26
C LEU A 56 0.49 -2.66 0.86
N VAL A 57 1.27 -3.38 1.66
CA VAL A 57 1.66 -4.78 1.35
C VAL A 57 0.43 -5.67 1.16
N PRO A 58 -0.50 -5.81 2.13
CA PRO A 58 -1.70 -6.61 1.91
C PRO A 58 -2.62 -6.05 0.82
N ALA A 59 -2.62 -4.72 0.58
CA ALA A 59 -3.38 -4.13 -0.53
C ALA A 59 -2.83 -4.53 -1.91
N ILE A 60 -1.50 -4.60 -2.06
CA ILE A 60 -0.86 -5.07 -3.29
C ILE A 60 -1.17 -6.55 -3.50
N VAL A 61 -1.08 -7.38 -2.44
CA VAL A 61 -1.45 -8.80 -2.52
C VAL A 61 -2.89 -8.95 -3.01
N ARG A 62 -3.84 -8.22 -2.42
CA ARG A 62 -5.24 -8.22 -2.84
C ARG A 62 -5.43 -7.80 -4.30
N ALA A 63 -4.72 -6.76 -4.73
CA ALA A 63 -4.82 -6.24 -6.10
C ALA A 63 -4.18 -7.14 -7.15
N VAL A 64 -3.13 -7.88 -6.79
CA VAL A 64 -2.34 -8.68 -7.73
C VAL A 64 -2.78 -10.14 -7.77
N SER A 65 -3.00 -10.75 -6.60
CA SER A 65 -3.35 -12.18 -6.47
C SER A 65 -4.83 -12.44 -6.67
N ASP A 66 -5.71 -11.59 -6.12
CA ASP A 66 -7.16 -11.78 -6.18
C ASP A 66 -7.81 -10.96 -7.32
N ASP A 67 -6.99 -10.27 -8.12
CA ASP A 67 -7.37 -9.30 -9.17
C ASP A 67 -8.46 -8.31 -8.73
N SER A 68 -8.44 -7.93 -7.45
CA SER A 68 -9.45 -7.12 -6.80
C SER A 68 -8.93 -5.70 -6.52
N PRO A 69 -9.54 -4.64 -7.06
CA PRO A 69 -9.04 -3.28 -6.89
C PRO A 69 -9.11 -2.83 -5.42
N VAL A 70 -8.07 -2.13 -4.97
CA VAL A 70 -8.01 -1.51 -3.64
C VAL A 70 -7.97 0.00 -3.77
N VAL A 71 -8.82 0.70 -3.00
CA VAL A 71 -8.84 2.17 -2.93
C VAL A 71 -8.21 2.61 -1.63
N VAL A 72 -7.14 3.40 -1.72
CA VAL A 72 -6.50 4.05 -0.58
C VAL A 72 -6.94 5.51 -0.53
N SER A 73 -7.69 5.88 0.50
CA SER A 73 -8.11 7.27 0.74
C SER A 73 -7.23 7.92 1.80
N THR A 74 -6.78 9.15 1.54
CA THR A 74 -5.98 9.94 2.48
C THR A 74 -6.48 11.38 2.56
N ALA A 75 -6.13 12.08 3.64
CA ALA A 75 -6.69 13.38 3.98
C ALA A 75 -6.33 14.52 3.00
N THR A 76 -5.17 14.45 2.32
CA THR A 76 -4.69 15.57 1.49
C THR A 76 -4.03 15.08 0.20
N ILE A 77 -4.04 15.93 -0.84
CA ILE A 77 -3.36 15.63 -2.12
C ILE A 77 -1.86 15.40 -1.92
N ALA A 78 -1.24 16.09 -0.95
CA ALA A 78 0.17 15.90 -0.63
C ALA A 78 0.45 14.47 -0.12
N LEU A 79 -0.42 13.93 0.74
CA LEU A 79 -0.32 12.55 1.20
C LEU A 79 -0.56 11.56 0.06
N GLN A 80 -1.52 11.82 -0.82
CA GLN A 80 -1.74 10.97 -2.00
C GLN A 80 -0.53 10.95 -2.94
N ARG A 81 0.11 12.11 -3.17
CA ARG A 81 1.36 12.21 -3.93
C ARG A 81 2.50 11.46 -3.26
N GLN A 82 2.65 11.58 -1.93
CA GLN A 82 3.66 10.81 -1.21
C GLN A 82 3.50 9.29 -1.47
N LEU A 83 2.26 8.78 -1.49
CA LEU A 83 2.03 7.38 -1.81
C LEU A 83 2.43 7.04 -3.23
N VAL A 84 1.98 7.82 -4.22
CA VAL A 84 2.13 7.47 -5.65
C VAL A 84 3.54 7.77 -6.19
N ASP A 85 4.17 8.83 -5.71
CA ASP A 85 5.45 9.32 -6.20
C ASP A 85 6.64 8.73 -5.42
N ARG A 86 6.40 8.13 -4.25
CA ARG A 86 7.46 7.56 -3.39
C ARG A 86 7.13 6.19 -2.83
N ASP A 87 6.11 6.07 -1.96
CA ASP A 87 5.92 4.85 -1.16
C ASP A 87 5.58 3.63 -2.05
N LEU A 88 4.69 3.79 -3.04
CA LEU A 88 4.29 2.74 -3.98
C LEU A 88 5.42 2.32 -4.93
N PRO A 89 6.11 3.23 -5.65
CA PRO A 89 7.25 2.85 -6.50
C PRO A 89 8.31 2.06 -5.72
N GLN A 90 8.70 2.55 -4.53
CA GLN A 90 9.69 1.89 -3.69
C GLN A 90 9.24 0.49 -3.25
N LEU A 91 7.96 0.33 -2.93
CA LEU A 91 7.41 -0.96 -2.53
C LEU A 91 7.28 -1.93 -3.70
N VAL A 92 6.94 -1.45 -4.90
CA VAL A 92 6.91 -2.27 -6.11
C VAL A 92 8.31 -2.78 -6.43
N ASP A 93 9.30 -1.91 -6.44
CA ASP A 93 10.69 -2.28 -6.69
C ASP A 93 11.15 -3.35 -5.70
N ALA A 94 10.88 -3.13 -4.40
CA ALA A 94 11.23 -4.06 -3.32
C ALA A 94 10.55 -5.44 -3.42
N LEU A 95 9.36 -5.51 -4.01
CA LEU A 95 8.56 -6.73 -4.09
C LEU A 95 8.57 -7.40 -5.46
N THR A 96 9.30 -6.86 -6.43
CA THR A 96 9.26 -7.30 -7.85
C THR A 96 9.40 -8.81 -8.02
N ASP A 97 10.33 -9.44 -7.31
CA ASP A 97 10.60 -10.89 -7.40
C ASP A 97 9.68 -11.74 -6.50
N ALA A 98 8.93 -11.10 -5.61
CA ALA A 98 8.08 -11.76 -4.61
C ALA A 98 6.58 -11.74 -4.97
N ILE A 99 6.19 -10.97 -5.99
CA ILE A 99 4.82 -10.87 -6.50
C ILE A 99 4.75 -11.36 -7.96
N PRO A 100 3.63 -11.94 -8.43
CA PRO A 100 3.57 -12.54 -9.76
C PRO A 100 3.57 -11.53 -10.91
N ARG A 101 3.27 -10.25 -10.62
CA ARG A 101 3.28 -9.14 -11.59
C ARG A 101 3.31 -7.80 -10.86
N PRO A 102 3.83 -6.73 -11.47
CA PRO A 102 3.77 -5.40 -10.89
C PRO A 102 2.32 -4.92 -10.75
N PRO A 103 1.94 -4.28 -9.62
CA PRO A 103 0.62 -3.70 -9.46
C PRO A 103 0.47 -2.47 -10.36
N ARG A 104 -0.74 -2.24 -10.84
CA ARG A 104 -1.11 -0.99 -11.50
C ARG A 104 -1.74 -0.07 -10.47
N PHE A 105 -1.27 1.17 -10.38
CA PHE A 105 -1.86 2.18 -9.52
C PHE A 105 -2.06 3.48 -10.29
N ALA A 106 -3.09 4.23 -9.89
CA ALA A 106 -3.44 5.52 -10.47
C ALA A 106 -3.87 6.48 -9.37
N LEU A 107 -3.67 7.77 -9.60
CA LEU A 107 -4.00 8.81 -8.65
C LEU A 107 -5.31 9.50 -9.04
N LEU A 108 -6.33 9.35 -8.19
CA LEU A 108 -7.64 9.99 -8.35
C LEU A 108 -7.71 11.29 -7.56
N LYS A 109 -7.94 12.42 -8.25
CA LYS A 109 -8.10 13.75 -7.64
C LYS A 109 -9.42 14.38 -8.06
N GLY A 110 -9.83 15.46 -7.38
CA GLY A 110 -10.93 16.29 -7.86
C GLY A 110 -10.59 16.99 -9.18
N ARG A 111 -11.58 17.19 -10.06
CA ARG A 111 -11.43 17.78 -11.42
C ARG A 111 -10.60 19.07 -11.48
N ARG A 112 -10.70 19.92 -10.45
CA ARG A 112 -9.94 21.19 -10.36
C ARG A 112 -8.42 21.00 -10.28
N ASN A 113 -7.95 19.78 -10.05
CA ASN A 113 -6.52 19.43 -9.94
C ASN A 113 -5.94 18.85 -11.23
N TYR A 114 -6.68 18.90 -12.34
CA TYR A 114 -6.23 18.48 -13.66
C TYR A 114 -6.17 19.68 -14.59
N LEU A 115 -5.19 19.66 -15.50
CA LEU A 115 -5.13 20.61 -16.61
C LEU A 115 -6.36 20.41 -17.49
N CYS A 116 -7.02 21.51 -17.87
CA CYS A 116 -8.18 21.48 -18.75
C CYS A 116 -7.83 22.28 -20.01
N LEU A 117 -7.65 21.58 -21.14
CA LEU A 117 -7.28 22.21 -22.42
C LEU A 117 -8.32 23.24 -22.88
N ASN A 118 -9.59 23.10 -22.49
CA ASN A 118 -10.65 24.06 -22.82
C ASN A 118 -10.60 25.35 -21.96
N LYS A 119 -9.68 25.45 -21.01
CA LYS A 119 -9.46 26.63 -20.15
C LYS A 119 -8.13 27.34 -20.44
N ILE A 120 -7.42 26.94 -21.49
CA ILE A 120 -6.13 27.50 -21.90
C ILE A 120 -6.34 28.24 -23.22
#